data_AF-A0A410G3I7-F1
#
_entry.id   AF-A0A410G3I7-F1
#
_cell.length_a   1.000
_cell.length_b   1.000
_cell.length_c   1.000
_cell.angle_alpha   90.00
_cell.angle_beta   90.00
_cell.angle_gamma   90.00
#
_symmetry.space_group_name_H-M   'P 1'
#
loop_
_entity.id
_entity.type
_entity.pdbx_description
1 polymer ?
#
loop_
_entity_poly.entity_id
_entity_poly.type
_entity_poly.pdbx_seq_one_letter_code
_entity_poly.pdbx_strand_id
1 'polypeptide(L)'
;MIIVPEDLLEEKDMASLMDEEVKVETNKAYNEAEKFISSVEKENQELTETTEGKLQEMDQAIEDSQQNNGDDGMADYAPFEKKKNTKLSNSNTNKEQPAVVEGGNRNTTISYRLLNRRDIYLPNPVYTCYGSGKIVINIEVDNLGKVKKATYNQNASSSSNQCLIDAATEYALQAEFTSDASRAKQLGTITFNFPGQG
;
A
#
# COMPACT_ATOMS: atom_id res chain seq x y z
N MET A 1 63.57 33.33 36.90
CA MET A 1 62.65 32.48 37.69
C MET A 1 61.25 32.97 37.32
N ILE A 2 60.49 32.26 36.46
CA ILE A 2 59.55 31.17 36.83
C ILE A 2 58.47 31.76 37.77
N ILE A 3 57.16 31.74 37.54
CA ILE A 3 56.22 31.01 36.65
C ILE A 3 54.87 31.77 36.64
N VAL A 4 54.06 31.54 35.60
CA VAL A 4 52.67 32.00 35.30
C VAL A 4 51.62 31.54 36.35
N PRO A 5 50.40 32.11 36.40
CA PRO A 5 49.26 31.55 35.64
C PRO A 5 48.37 32.65 35.00
N GLU A 6 47.84 32.59 33.78
CA GLU A 6 47.21 31.54 32.95
C GLU A 6 45.83 31.05 33.43
N ASP A 7 45.03 31.88 34.09
CA ASP A 7 43.68 31.44 34.53
C ASP A 7 42.63 32.56 34.72
N LEU A 8 42.74 33.70 34.04
CA LEU A 8 41.79 34.82 34.26
C LEU A 8 41.21 35.46 33.00
N LEU A 9 41.44 34.84 31.83
CA LEU A 9 40.94 35.33 30.55
C LEU A 9 39.70 34.59 30.03
N GLU A 10 39.18 33.57 30.72
CA GLU A 10 38.13 32.71 30.14
C GLU A 10 36.67 33.06 30.49
N GLU A 11 36.37 34.00 31.39
CA GLU A 11 34.96 34.27 31.74
C GLU A 11 34.31 35.45 31.00
N LYS A 12 35.08 36.27 30.26
CA LYS A 12 34.56 37.50 29.64
C LYS A 12 34.22 37.40 28.16
N ASP A 13 34.65 36.33 27.49
CA ASP A 13 34.52 36.17 26.03
C ASP A 13 33.30 35.34 25.58
N MET A 14 32.51 34.77 26.50
CA MET A 14 31.31 33.99 26.13
C MET A 14 30.00 34.81 26.03
N ALA A 15 29.97 36.05 26.50
CA ALA A 15 28.71 36.80 26.62
C ALA A 15 28.46 37.85 25.53
N SER A 16 29.39 38.08 24.60
CA SER A 16 29.28 39.17 23.61
C SER A 16 29.12 38.73 22.15
N LEU A 17 28.85 37.45 21.87
CA LEU A 17 28.68 36.93 20.51
C LEU A 17 27.24 36.52 20.17
N MET A 18 26.24 37.02 20.91
CA MET A 18 24.85 36.57 20.78
C MET A 18 23.95 37.50 19.95
N ASP A 19 24.41 38.68 19.55
CA ASP A 19 23.61 39.65 18.79
C ASP A 19 24.24 39.98 17.43
N GLU A 20 24.47 38.96 16.61
CA GLU A 20 24.46 39.17 15.17
C GLU A 20 23.36 38.27 14.58
N GLU A 21 22.20 38.87 14.35
CA GLU A 21 21.14 38.27 13.54
C GLU A 21 21.74 37.89 12.18
N VAL A 22 22.16 36.63 12.04
CA VAL A 22 22.60 36.10 10.76
C VAL A 22 21.36 36.06 9.88
N LYS A 23 21.19 37.09 9.07
CA LYS A 23 20.21 37.12 8.00
C LYS A 23 20.64 36.09 6.95
N VAL A 24 20.27 34.83 7.18
CA VAL A 24 20.53 33.74 6.24
C VAL A 24 19.68 34.02 4.99
N GLU A 25 20.32 34.43 3.89
CA GLU A 25 19.66 34.39 2.58
C GLU A 25 19.43 32.91 2.24
N THR A 26 18.22 32.43 2.50
CA THR A 26 17.86 31.03 2.33
C THR A 26 17.69 30.68 0.85
N ASN A 27 18.38 29.64 0.41
CA ASN A 27 18.21 29.10 -0.94
C ASN A 27 16.79 28.54 -1.11
N LYS A 28 16.25 28.57 -2.34
CA LYS A 28 14.88 28.09 -2.68
C LYS A 28 14.57 26.68 -2.12
N ALA A 29 15.58 25.82 -2.03
CA ALA A 29 15.48 24.47 -1.47
C ALA A 29 15.16 24.44 0.04
N TYR A 30 15.61 25.43 0.82
CA TYR A 30 15.37 25.49 2.26
C TYR A 30 13.93 25.94 2.57
N ASN A 31 13.43 26.93 1.83
CA ASN A 31 12.05 27.41 1.96
C ASN A 31 11.01 26.39 1.47
N GLU A 32 11.37 25.51 0.53
CA GLU A 32 10.52 24.39 0.11
C GLU A 32 10.49 23.26 1.17
N ALA A 33 11.61 23.00 1.84
CA ALA A 33 11.67 22.00 2.92
C ALA A 33 10.80 22.39 4.13
N GLU A 34 10.84 23.66 4.57
CA GLU A 34 9.97 24.12 5.67
C GLU A 34 8.48 24.04 5.32
N LYS A 35 8.12 24.39 4.08
CA LYS A 35 6.73 24.26 3.61
C LYS A 35 6.27 22.82 3.66
N PHE A 36 7.12 21.88 3.23
CA PHE A 36 6.80 20.45 3.24
C PHE A 36 6.61 19.91 4.67
N ILE A 37 7.53 20.25 5.59
CA ILE A 37 7.43 19.82 6.99
C ILE A 37 6.14 20.37 7.62
N SER A 38 5.83 21.65 7.40
CA SER A 38 4.60 22.26 7.93
C SER A 38 3.31 21.67 7.36
N SER A 39 3.33 21.20 6.10
CA SER A 39 2.16 20.54 5.50
C SER A 39 1.94 19.13 6.04
N VAL A 40 3.02 18.38 6.28
CA VAL A 40 2.94 17.02 6.85
C VAL A 40 2.48 17.05 8.30
N GLU A 41 2.93 18.03 9.09
CA GLU A 41 2.46 18.20 10.47
C GLU A 41 0.97 18.56 10.55
N LYS A 42 0.48 19.43 9.65
CA LYS A 42 -0.95 19.76 9.56
C LYS A 42 -1.79 18.58 9.11
N GLU A 43 -1.32 17.81 8.12
CA GLU A 43 -2.02 16.60 7.66
C GLU A 43 -2.10 15.54 8.76
N ASN A 44 -1.02 15.34 9.54
CA ASN A 44 -1.03 14.44 10.68
C ASN A 44 -1.95 14.94 11.81
N GLN A 45 -2.00 16.25 12.08
CA GLN A 45 -2.93 16.83 13.06
C GLN A 45 -4.40 16.63 12.65
N GLU A 46 -4.76 16.93 11.39
CA GLU A 46 -6.11 16.70 10.87
C GLU A 46 -6.47 15.19 10.88
N LEU A 47 -5.51 14.30 10.61
CA LEU A 47 -5.73 12.85 10.68
C LEU A 47 -5.97 12.38 12.13
N THR A 48 -5.25 12.94 13.12
CA THR A 48 -5.44 12.61 14.54
C THR A 48 -6.76 13.15 15.07
N GLU A 49 -7.14 14.39 14.75
CA GLU A 49 -8.41 14.98 15.17
C GLU A 49 -9.62 14.26 14.54
N THR A 50 -9.51 13.84 13.27
CA THR A 50 -10.58 13.09 12.60
C THR A 50 -10.68 11.63 13.06
N THR A 51 -9.59 11.04 13.54
CA THR A 51 -9.60 9.68 14.11
C THR A 51 -10.13 9.69 15.53
N GLU A 52 -9.74 10.67 16.34
CA GLU A 52 -10.19 10.83 17.72
C GLU A 52 -11.67 11.23 17.79
N GLY A 53 -12.13 12.13 16.91
CA GLY A 53 -13.54 12.47 16.77
C GLY A 53 -14.40 11.27 16.35
N LYS A 54 -13.90 10.41 15.46
CA LYS A 54 -14.60 9.17 15.08
C LYS A 54 -14.59 8.09 16.17
N LEU A 55 -13.57 8.05 17.02
CA LEU A 55 -13.55 7.17 18.18
C LEU A 55 -14.55 7.64 19.24
N GLN A 56 -14.60 8.95 19.51
CA GLN A 56 -15.59 9.52 20.44
C GLN A 56 -17.03 9.29 19.97
N GLU A 57 -17.32 9.44 18.67
CA GLU A 57 -18.65 9.11 18.11
C GLU A 57 -18.98 7.61 18.24
N MET A 58 -17.98 6.73 18.16
CA MET A 58 -18.16 5.28 18.34
C MET A 58 -18.39 4.91 19.81
N ASP A 59 -17.62 5.51 20.73
CA ASP A 59 -17.73 5.27 22.17
C ASP A 59 -19.07 5.81 22.71
N GLN A 60 -19.52 6.98 22.25
CA GLN A 60 -20.85 7.51 22.58
C GLN A 60 -21.99 6.60 22.09
N ALA A 61 -21.87 6.03 20.89
CA ALA A 61 -22.86 5.08 20.38
C ALA A 61 -22.88 3.75 21.17
N ILE A 62 -21.76 3.37 21.79
CA ILE A 62 -21.66 2.19 22.67
C ILE A 62 -22.21 2.51 24.06
N GLU A 63 -21.96 3.69 24.62
CA GLU A 63 -22.50 4.11 25.92
C GLU A 63 -24.02 4.27 25.90
N ASP A 64 -24.59 4.86 24.84
CA ASP A 64 -26.05 4.98 24.64
C ASP A 64 -26.74 3.61 24.52
N SER A 65 -26.00 2.56 24.15
CA SER A 65 -26.52 1.19 24.01
C SER A 65 -26.56 0.41 25.34
N GLN A 66 -25.91 0.89 26.40
CA GLN A 66 -25.79 0.16 27.68
C GLN A 66 -26.78 0.60 28.77
N GLN A 67 -27.66 1.59 28.51
CA GLN A 67 -28.56 2.11 29.54
C GLN A 67 -29.92 1.39 29.67
N ASN A 68 -30.15 0.29 28.95
CA ASN A 68 -31.35 -0.54 29.12
C ASN A 68 -30.98 -1.99 29.45
N ASN A 69 -31.06 -2.35 30.73
CA ASN A 69 -30.97 -3.74 31.20
C ASN A 69 -32.23 -4.53 30.82
N GLY A 70 -32.05 -5.76 30.31
CA GLY A 70 -33.07 -6.80 30.46
C GLY A 70 -33.10 -7.87 29.37
N ASP A 71 -32.47 -9.01 29.68
CA ASP A 71 -33.01 -10.37 29.46
C ASP A 71 -33.18 -10.95 28.03
N ASP A 72 -33.10 -12.27 28.03
CA ASP A 72 -33.13 -13.32 27.01
C ASP A 72 -33.93 -13.08 25.71
N GLY A 73 -33.44 -13.62 24.59
CA GLY A 73 -34.29 -13.95 23.43
C GLY A 73 -33.83 -13.45 22.06
N MET A 74 -33.51 -14.43 21.20
CA MET A 74 -33.47 -14.40 19.73
C MET A 74 -34.27 -13.27 19.03
N ALA A 75 -33.60 -12.42 18.23
CA ALA A 75 -34.23 -11.72 17.10
C ALA A 75 -33.21 -11.34 16.01
N ASP A 76 -33.49 -11.83 14.81
CA ASP A 76 -32.89 -11.52 13.52
C ASP A 76 -33.18 -10.06 13.11
N TYR A 77 -32.15 -9.23 12.91
CA TYR A 77 -32.23 -7.97 12.16
C TYR A 77 -30.89 -7.61 11.48
N ALA A 78 -30.84 -7.88 10.17
CA ALA A 78 -30.17 -7.17 9.07
C ALA A 78 -28.80 -6.48 9.28
N PRO A 79 -27.73 -6.88 8.55
CA PRO A 79 -26.50 -6.10 8.44
C PRO A 79 -26.74 -4.79 7.68
N PHE A 80 -26.44 -3.67 8.33
CA PHE A 80 -26.45 -2.33 7.74
C PHE A 80 -25.36 -2.24 6.66
N GLU A 81 -25.79 -2.13 5.39
CA GLU A 81 -24.90 -1.82 4.29
C GLU A 81 -24.24 -0.43 4.50
N LYS A 82 -22.92 -0.42 4.70
CA LYS A 82 -22.08 0.71 4.31
C LYS A 82 -21.07 0.25 3.29
N LYS A 83 -21.44 0.48 2.02
CA LYS A 83 -20.56 0.40 0.85
C LYS A 83 -19.29 1.22 1.09
N LYS A 84 -18.21 0.57 1.52
CA LYS A 84 -16.87 0.94 1.08
C LYS A 84 -16.69 0.34 -0.31
N ASN A 85 -16.52 1.21 -1.31
CA ASN A 85 -16.07 0.82 -2.64
C ASN A 85 -14.60 0.37 -2.57
N THR A 86 -14.33 -0.72 -1.88
CA THR A 86 -13.22 -1.60 -2.23
C THR A 86 -13.78 -2.39 -3.40
N LYS A 87 -13.18 -2.28 -4.60
CA LYS A 87 -13.56 -3.10 -5.76
C LYS A 87 -13.35 -4.58 -5.42
N LEU A 88 -14.34 -5.15 -4.74
CA LEU A 88 -14.47 -6.58 -4.52
C LEU A 88 -14.86 -7.13 -5.88
N SER A 89 -13.93 -7.85 -6.52
CA SER A 89 -14.20 -8.57 -7.77
C SER A 89 -15.37 -9.52 -7.52
N ASN A 90 -16.55 -9.09 -7.97
CA ASN A 90 -17.81 -9.78 -7.74
C ASN A 90 -17.93 -10.91 -8.77
N SER A 91 -17.19 -12.00 -8.57
CA SER A 91 -17.30 -13.19 -9.42
C SER A 91 -18.30 -14.18 -8.81
N ASN A 92 -19.57 -13.78 -8.74
CA ASN A 92 -20.70 -14.69 -8.58
C ASN A 92 -21.28 -15.03 -9.95
N THR A 93 -20.49 -15.64 -10.84
CA THR A 93 -21.04 -16.38 -11.98
C THR A 93 -20.18 -17.60 -12.28
N ASN A 94 -20.84 -18.73 -12.49
CA ASN A 94 -20.30 -20.00 -12.98
C ASN A 94 -19.90 -19.85 -14.47
N LYS A 95 -19.03 -18.89 -14.80
CA LYS A 95 -18.45 -18.68 -16.13
C LYS A 95 -16.99 -18.31 -15.97
N GLU A 96 -16.12 -19.00 -16.71
CA GLU A 96 -14.66 -18.88 -16.76
C GLU A 96 -14.17 -17.52 -17.30
N GLN A 97 -14.63 -16.42 -16.71
CA GLN A 97 -14.15 -15.08 -17.06
C GLN A 97 -12.94 -14.73 -16.17
N PRO A 98 -11.88 -14.15 -16.76
CA PRO A 98 -10.72 -13.73 -15.99
C PRO A 98 -11.13 -12.60 -15.04
N ALA A 99 -10.73 -12.71 -13.77
CA ALA A 99 -10.86 -11.60 -12.84
C ALA A 99 -9.91 -10.47 -13.28
N VAL A 100 -10.41 -9.24 -13.31
CA VAL A 100 -9.65 -8.05 -13.73
C VAL A 100 -9.50 -7.12 -12.55
N VAL A 101 -8.25 -6.75 -12.23
CA VAL A 101 -7.95 -5.71 -11.23
C VAL A 101 -7.54 -4.45 -11.99
N GLU A 102 -8.39 -3.43 -11.93
CA GLU A 102 -8.14 -2.11 -12.54
C GLU A 102 -7.58 -1.13 -11.50
N GLY A 103 -6.30 -0.78 -11.62
CA GLY A 103 -5.72 0.39 -10.97
C GLY A 103 -5.89 1.65 -11.83
N GLY A 104 -6.25 2.78 -11.24
CA GLY A 104 -6.56 4.03 -11.96
C GLY A 104 -5.36 4.63 -12.71
N ASN A 105 -5.59 5.08 -13.96
CA ASN A 105 -4.72 5.88 -14.85
C ASN A 105 -3.20 5.63 -14.83
N ARG A 106 -2.71 4.99 -15.92
CA ARG A 106 -1.32 4.57 -16.22
C ARG A 106 -0.82 3.29 -15.55
N ASN A 107 -1.71 2.58 -14.87
CA ASN A 107 -1.35 1.35 -14.17
C ASN A 107 -1.34 0.12 -15.07
N THR A 108 -0.40 -0.79 -14.79
CA THR A 108 -0.41 -2.15 -15.31
C THR A 108 -1.76 -2.79 -14.98
N THR A 109 -2.44 -3.36 -15.97
CA THR A 109 -3.68 -4.11 -15.70
C THR A 109 -3.32 -5.57 -15.47
N ILE A 110 -3.93 -6.18 -14.45
CA ILE A 110 -3.70 -7.60 -14.12
C ILE A 110 -4.99 -8.38 -14.32
N SER A 111 -4.85 -9.56 -14.90
CA SER A 111 -5.91 -10.56 -14.91
C SER A 111 -5.35 -11.94 -14.66
N TYR A 112 -6.16 -12.88 -14.16
CA TYR A 112 -5.71 -14.25 -13.95
C TYR A 112 -6.79 -15.27 -14.31
N ARG A 113 -6.37 -16.52 -14.53
CA ARG A 113 -7.26 -17.66 -14.76
C ARG A 113 -6.91 -18.81 -13.80
N LEU A 114 -7.79 -19.00 -12.82
CA LEU A 114 -7.79 -20.13 -11.89
C LEU A 114 -9.24 -20.58 -11.67
N LEU A 115 -9.49 -21.88 -11.83
CA LEU A 115 -10.79 -22.49 -11.56
C LEU A 115 -11.13 -22.41 -10.07
N ASN A 116 -12.29 -21.85 -9.73
CA ASN A 116 -12.85 -21.80 -8.38
C ASN A 116 -11.89 -21.23 -7.32
N ARG A 117 -11.02 -20.30 -7.72
CA ARG A 117 -10.21 -19.52 -6.77
C ARG A 117 -10.36 -18.03 -7.06
N ARG A 118 -10.45 -17.24 -5.99
CA ARG A 118 -10.45 -15.78 -6.06
C ARG A 118 -9.14 -15.24 -5.52
N ASP A 119 -8.69 -14.08 -6.00
CA ASP A 119 -7.55 -13.37 -5.44
C ASP A 119 -7.91 -12.84 -4.04
N ILE A 120 -7.01 -13.09 -3.09
CA ILE A 120 -6.99 -12.44 -1.79
C ILE A 120 -6.06 -11.24 -1.86
N TYR A 121 -4.92 -11.40 -2.54
CA TYR A 121 -3.92 -10.37 -2.72
C TYR A 121 -3.30 -10.51 -4.12
N LEU A 122 -3.42 -9.47 -4.93
CA LEU A 122 -2.82 -9.40 -6.25
C LEU A 122 -2.19 -8.01 -6.43
N PRO A 123 -0.92 -7.83 -6.02
CA PRO A 123 -0.30 -6.52 -6.00
C PRO A 123 -0.16 -5.95 -7.40
N ASN A 124 -0.47 -4.66 -7.55
CA ASN A 124 -0.26 -3.93 -8.80
C ASN A 124 1.24 -3.64 -9.00
N PRO A 125 1.86 -4.08 -10.11
CA PRO A 125 3.25 -3.79 -10.38
C PRO A 125 3.55 -2.30 -10.39
N VAL A 126 4.54 -1.90 -9.60
CA VAL A 126 5.15 -0.59 -9.76
C VAL A 126 6.01 -0.65 -11.01
N TYR A 127 5.57 0.07 -12.03
CA TYR A 127 6.17 0.01 -13.34
C TYR A 127 7.33 1.00 -13.47
N THR A 128 8.56 0.49 -13.59
CA THR A 128 9.79 1.31 -13.78
C THR A 128 10.56 0.96 -15.04
N CYS A 129 10.22 -0.14 -15.72
CA CYS A 129 10.90 -0.56 -16.94
C CYS A 129 10.55 0.35 -18.13
N TYR A 130 11.45 0.44 -19.10
CA TYR A 130 11.15 1.02 -20.41
C TYR A 130 10.49 -0.02 -21.32
N GLY A 131 9.53 0.39 -22.14
CA GLY A 131 8.81 -0.45 -23.09
C GLY A 131 7.32 -0.53 -22.80
N SER A 132 6.63 -1.46 -23.45
CA SER A 132 5.22 -1.80 -23.20
C SER A 132 4.98 -3.26 -23.59
N GLY A 133 3.84 -3.81 -23.18
CA GLY A 133 3.40 -5.10 -23.68
C GLY A 133 2.70 -5.98 -22.65
N LYS A 134 2.22 -7.12 -23.14
CA LYS A 134 1.53 -8.15 -22.37
C LYS A 134 2.51 -9.25 -21.99
N ILE A 135 2.65 -9.51 -20.69
CA ILE A 135 3.44 -10.60 -20.13
C ILE A 135 2.50 -11.61 -19.47
N VAL A 136 2.58 -12.86 -19.88
CA VAL A 136 1.79 -13.97 -19.32
C VAL A 136 2.72 -14.88 -18.53
N ILE A 137 2.37 -15.11 -17.27
CA ILE A 137 3.10 -15.97 -16.34
C ILE A 137 2.24 -17.21 -16.04
N ASN A 138 2.80 -18.39 -16.28
CA ASN A 138 2.23 -19.65 -15.82
C ASN A 138 2.54 -19.80 -14.31
N ILE A 139 1.53 -20.15 -13.52
CA ILE A 139 1.65 -20.28 -12.07
C ILE A 139 1.24 -21.66 -11.55
N GLU A 140 1.88 -22.12 -10.48
CA GLU A 140 1.49 -23.29 -9.68
C GLU A 140 1.09 -22.83 -8.27
N VAL A 141 -0.18 -22.96 -7.90
CA VAL A 141 -0.74 -22.53 -6.61
C VAL A 141 -0.94 -23.75 -5.70
N ASP A 142 -0.59 -23.65 -4.43
CA ASP A 142 -0.80 -24.71 -3.44
C ASP A 142 -2.24 -24.73 -2.85
N ASN A 143 -2.54 -25.70 -1.98
CA ASN A 143 -3.83 -25.80 -1.28
C ASN A 143 -4.15 -24.59 -0.39
N LEU A 144 -3.13 -23.89 0.13
CA LEU A 144 -3.29 -22.68 0.96
C LEU A 144 -3.50 -21.41 0.12
N GLY A 145 -3.35 -21.49 -1.21
CA GLY A 145 -3.53 -20.35 -2.09
C GLY A 145 -2.27 -19.54 -2.37
N LYS A 146 -1.09 -20.02 -1.95
CA LYS A 146 0.19 -19.38 -2.24
C LYS A 146 0.72 -19.84 -3.60
N VAL A 147 1.26 -18.91 -4.38
CA VAL A 147 1.98 -19.24 -5.62
C VAL A 147 3.34 -19.84 -5.25
N LYS A 148 3.63 -21.06 -5.71
CA LYS A 148 4.89 -21.78 -5.46
C LYS A 148 5.84 -21.76 -6.64
N LYS A 149 5.31 -21.56 -7.85
CA LYS A 149 6.12 -21.42 -9.07
C LYS A 149 5.48 -20.39 -9.98
N ALA A 150 6.34 -19.63 -10.63
CA ALA A 150 6.00 -18.66 -11.66
C ALA A 150 6.98 -18.84 -12.82
N THR A 151 6.47 -19.02 -14.04
CA THR A 151 7.30 -19.20 -15.24
C THR A 151 6.75 -18.39 -16.39
N TYR A 152 7.63 -17.61 -17.02
CA TYR A 152 7.29 -16.82 -18.20
C TYR A 152 6.79 -17.69 -19.36
N ASN A 153 5.68 -17.29 -19.96
CA ASN A 153 5.11 -17.94 -21.13
C ASN A 153 5.39 -17.11 -22.40
N GLN A 154 6.46 -17.46 -23.10
CA GLN A 154 6.88 -16.76 -24.32
C GLN A 154 5.81 -16.79 -25.43
N ASN A 155 5.09 -17.89 -25.56
CA ASN A 155 4.10 -18.07 -26.63
C ASN A 155 2.82 -17.24 -26.41
N ALA A 156 2.47 -16.97 -25.15
CA ALA A 156 1.28 -16.21 -24.80
C ALA A 156 1.55 -14.71 -24.57
N SER A 157 2.83 -14.32 -24.50
CA SER A 157 3.28 -12.95 -24.26
C SER A 157 3.56 -12.19 -25.55
N SER A 158 3.46 -10.87 -25.51
CA SER A 158 3.71 -9.99 -26.67
C SER A 158 5.05 -9.26 -26.60
N SER A 159 5.81 -9.43 -25.52
CA SER A 159 7.10 -8.75 -25.30
C SER A 159 8.09 -9.71 -24.67
N SER A 160 9.33 -9.69 -25.15
CA SER A 160 10.47 -10.43 -24.59
C SER A 160 11.39 -9.53 -23.76
N ASN A 161 10.91 -8.37 -23.33
CA ASN A 161 11.67 -7.44 -22.50
C ASN A 161 11.90 -8.05 -21.11
N GLN A 162 13.17 -8.29 -20.77
CA GLN A 162 13.54 -8.98 -19.54
C GLN A 162 13.06 -8.26 -18.28
N CYS A 163 13.13 -6.92 -18.25
CA CYS A 163 12.66 -6.15 -17.09
C CYS A 163 11.16 -6.34 -16.85
N LEU A 164 10.34 -6.38 -17.91
CA LEU A 164 8.90 -6.67 -17.78
C LEU A 164 8.65 -8.08 -17.29
N ILE A 165 9.45 -9.05 -17.76
CA ILE A 165 9.34 -10.46 -17.38
C ILE A 165 9.70 -10.64 -15.91
N ASP A 166 10.78 -10.03 -15.44
CA ASP A 166 11.25 -10.12 -14.06
C ASP A 166 10.21 -9.53 -13.11
N ALA A 167 9.73 -8.31 -13.40
CA ALA A 167 8.68 -7.67 -12.62
C ALA A 167 7.41 -8.55 -12.57
N ALA A 168 6.90 -8.99 -13.73
CA ALA A 168 5.71 -9.84 -13.76
C ALA A 168 5.88 -11.14 -12.97
N THR A 169 7.07 -11.74 -13.02
CA THR A 169 7.38 -12.98 -12.29
C THR A 169 7.43 -12.73 -10.78
N GLU A 170 8.04 -11.63 -10.34
CA GLU A 170 8.09 -11.23 -8.92
C GLU A 170 6.69 -10.99 -8.35
N TYR A 171 5.89 -10.15 -9.02
CA TYR A 171 4.52 -9.85 -8.58
C TYR A 171 3.62 -11.09 -8.64
N ALA A 172 3.85 -12.02 -9.56
CA ALA A 172 3.14 -13.29 -9.59
C ALA A 172 3.45 -14.18 -8.39
N LEU A 173 4.70 -14.20 -7.90
CA LEU A 173 5.09 -14.97 -6.71
C LEU A 173 4.51 -14.40 -5.41
N GLN A 174 4.26 -13.09 -5.38
CA GLN A 174 3.62 -12.41 -4.25
C GLN A 174 2.10 -12.60 -4.22
N ALA A 175 1.48 -13.06 -5.32
CA ALA A 175 0.04 -13.22 -5.38
C ALA A 175 -0.47 -14.30 -4.43
N GLU A 176 -1.63 -14.05 -3.83
CA GLU A 176 -2.33 -14.95 -2.93
C GLU A 176 -3.77 -15.14 -3.36
N PHE A 177 -4.22 -16.39 -3.34
CA PHE A 177 -5.56 -16.80 -3.73
C PHE A 177 -6.28 -17.48 -2.57
N THR A 178 -7.58 -17.67 -2.71
CA THR A 178 -8.37 -18.46 -1.76
C THR A 178 -7.81 -19.88 -1.63
N SER A 179 -7.78 -20.38 -0.39
CA SER A 179 -7.43 -21.77 -0.09
C SER A 179 -8.48 -22.73 -0.66
N ASP A 180 -8.02 -23.92 -1.07
CA ASP A 180 -8.89 -25.01 -1.49
C ASP A 180 -8.28 -26.34 -1.05
N ALA A 181 -8.89 -26.94 -0.02
CA ALA A 181 -8.45 -28.21 0.55
C ALA A 181 -8.64 -29.41 -0.40
N SER A 182 -9.49 -29.29 -1.42
CA SER A 182 -9.74 -30.38 -2.37
C SER A 182 -8.61 -30.58 -3.39
N ARG A 183 -7.73 -29.57 -3.55
CA ARG A 183 -6.66 -29.57 -4.55
C ARG A 183 -5.32 -29.22 -3.91
N ALA A 184 -4.42 -30.21 -3.86
CA ALA A 184 -3.06 -30.01 -3.36
C ALA A 184 -2.28 -28.94 -4.16
N LYS A 185 -2.49 -28.92 -5.48
CA LYS A 185 -1.86 -27.98 -6.42
C LYS A 185 -2.80 -27.65 -7.56
N GLN A 186 -2.67 -26.46 -8.12
CA GLN A 186 -3.44 -26.02 -9.27
C GLN A 186 -2.58 -25.19 -10.22
N LEU A 187 -2.63 -25.52 -11.50
CA LEU A 187 -2.02 -24.71 -12.57
C LEU A 187 -2.99 -23.59 -13.00
N GLY A 188 -2.42 -22.45 -13.33
CA GLY A 188 -3.15 -21.30 -13.85
C GLY A 188 -2.23 -20.31 -14.55
N THR A 189 -2.77 -19.14 -14.87
CA THR A 189 -1.99 -18.05 -15.46
C THR A 189 -2.34 -16.72 -14.82
N ILE A 190 -1.36 -15.82 -14.75
CA ILE A 190 -1.53 -14.39 -14.47
C ILE A 190 -1.02 -13.63 -15.69
N THR A 191 -1.80 -12.65 -16.14
CA THR A 191 -1.48 -11.79 -17.28
C THR A 191 -1.32 -10.36 -16.78
N PHE A 192 -0.15 -9.79 -17.04
CA PHE A 192 0.20 -8.41 -16.77
C PHE A 192 0.21 -7.64 -18.09
N ASN A 193 -0.55 -6.56 -18.18
CA ASN A 193 -0.59 -5.70 -19.35
C ASN A 193 0.05 -4.34 -19.00
N PHE A 194 1.28 -4.12 -19.46
CA PHE A 194 2.03 -2.91 -19.21
C PHE A 194 1.70 -1.87 -20.31
N PRO A 195 1.03 -0.74 -19.97
CA PRO A 195 0.59 0.25 -20.96
C PRO A 195 1.77 0.99 -21.62
N GLY A 196 2.94 0.91 -20.99
CA GLY A 196 4.17 1.54 -21.41
C GLY A 196 4.36 2.96 -20.91
N GLN A 197 5.63 3.31 -20.75
CA GLN A 197 6.06 4.66 -20.41
C GLN A 197 6.63 5.24 -21.70
N GLY A 198 5.88 6.21 -22.27
CA GLY A 198 6.29 6.99 -23.44
C GLY A 198 7.05 8.24 -23.03
#